data_AF-A0A2P6MCQ8-F1
#
_entry.id   AF-A0A2P6MCQ8-F1
#
_cell.length_a   1.000
_cell.length_b   1.000
_cell.length_c   1.000
_cell.angle_alpha   90.00
_cell.angle_beta   90.00
_cell.angle_gamma   90.00
#
_symmetry.space_group_name_H-M   'P 1'
#
loop_
_entity.id
_entity.type
_entity.pdbx_description
1 polymer ?
#
loop_
_entity_poly.entity_id
_entity_poly.type
_entity_poly.pdbx_seq_one_letter_code
_entity_poly.pdbx_strand_id
1 'polypeptide(L)'
;MTRLLPLVLLFALGLAADVRADDALPLCAGPDPSGLPEDPGADPARRLETLARWQQEDPSASQKLRMGALYRLGRSHPAALVDADLQKARELLADAALDGELTAMASSAELELAHGDAMSGMVWAQLYAHYMQIREPSQHRTYQADLIRRGFAALPPGQETEERVAGNVRAVLDRFGPRIEAGFAAGPGDDATAGPPCRPLHQVYPTELRGSGRVPLSGGRNTVRRHDLHRPGMALFRLHIAPSGEVSQALVVESLPGPAAGEALRASVQRLRFNAVADGAPTRTVLVPLVYDDQSVRIRD
;
A
#
# COMPACT_ATOMS: atom_id res chain seq x y z
N MET A 1 -27.00 38.63 -60.40
CA MET A 1 -28.28 38.17 -59.81
C MET A 1 -28.11 36.69 -59.46
N THR A 2 -27.51 36.36 -58.32
CA THR A 2 -28.16 36.11 -57.00
C THR A 2 -29.09 34.90 -57.02
N ARG A 3 -28.67 33.82 -56.32
CA ARG A 3 -29.42 32.95 -55.37
C ARG A 3 -28.72 31.57 -55.29
N LEU A 4 -27.93 31.33 -54.24
CA LEU A 4 -28.27 30.74 -52.93
C LEU A 4 -28.28 29.20 -52.96
N LEU A 5 -27.16 28.61 -52.53
CA LEU A 5 -27.04 27.20 -52.11
C LEU A 5 -27.79 26.98 -50.78
N PRO A 6 -28.43 25.83 -50.57
CA PRO A 6 -28.97 25.49 -49.26
C PRO A 6 -27.87 24.99 -48.32
N LEU A 7 -27.87 25.63 -47.15
CA LEU A 7 -27.17 25.28 -45.92
C LEU A 7 -27.58 23.87 -45.48
N VAL A 8 -26.67 22.90 -45.49
CA VAL A 8 -26.88 21.61 -44.79
C VAL A 8 -26.30 21.75 -43.40
N LEU A 9 -27.18 21.77 -42.40
CA LEU A 9 -26.83 21.69 -40.98
C LEU A 9 -26.14 20.35 -40.70
N LEU A 10 -24.85 20.40 -40.37
CA LEU A 10 -24.16 19.32 -39.67
C LEU A 10 -24.51 19.44 -38.18
N PHE A 11 -25.49 18.65 -37.73
CA PHE A 11 -25.65 18.37 -36.30
C PHE A 11 -24.46 17.52 -35.85
N ALA A 12 -23.61 18.12 -35.03
CA ALA A 12 -22.66 17.39 -34.20
C ALA A 12 -23.46 16.60 -33.15
N LEU A 13 -23.82 15.36 -33.48
CA LEU A 13 -24.19 14.37 -32.46
C LEU A 13 -22.91 14.04 -31.70
N GLY A 14 -22.82 14.59 -30.48
CA GLY A 14 -21.81 14.19 -29.52
C GLY A 14 -21.91 12.67 -29.32
N LEU A 15 -20.83 11.98 -29.63
CA LEU A 15 -20.60 10.61 -29.18
C LEU A 15 -20.56 10.67 -27.65
N ALA A 16 -21.69 10.41 -27.01
CA ALA A 16 -21.69 9.92 -25.64
C ALA A 16 -20.88 8.62 -25.69
N ALA A 17 -19.72 8.62 -25.03
CA ALA A 17 -18.96 7.41 -24.83
C ALA A 17 -19.87 6.42 -24.12
N ASP A 18 -20.20 5.31 -24.79
CA ASP A 18 -20.85 4.16 -24.18
C ASP A 18 -19.99 3.70 -23.01
N VAL A 19 -20.35 4.13 -21.80
CA VAL A 19 -19.89 3.54 -20.55
C VAL A 19 -20.46 2.13 -20.56
N ARG A 20 -19.63 1.16 -20.94
CA ARG A 20 -20.02 -0.25 -20.99
C ARG A 20 -20.59 -0.63 -19.63
N ALA A 21 -21.82 -1.16 -19.62
CA ALA A 21 -22.51 -1.62 -18.41
C ALA A 21 -21.71 -2.68 -17.62
N ASP A 22 -20.72 -3.33 -18.24
CA ASP A 22 -19.78 -4.26 -17.60
C ASP A 22 -18.67 -3.58 -16.74
N ASP A 23 -18.57 -2.25 -16.74
CA ASP A 23 -17.67 -1.50 -15.85
C ASP A 23 -18.30 -1.19 -14.47
N ALA A 24 -19.54 -1.64 -14.24
CA ALA A 24 -20.35 -1.32 -13.07
C ALA A 24 -20.27 -2.34 -11.91
N LEU A 25 -19.26 -3.21 -11.86
CA LEU A 25 -19.06 -4.01 -10.64
C LEU A 25 -18.61 -3.07 -9.51
N PRO A 26 -19.41 -2.93 -8.43
CA PRO A 26 -19.08 -2.02 -7.35
C PRO A 26 -17.75 -2.43 -6.72
N LEU A 27 -16.86 -1.46 -6.52
CA LEU A 27 -15.76 -1.66 -5.58
C LEU A 27 -16.37 -1.87 -4.19
N CYS A 28 -15.70 -2.65 -3.34
CA CYS A 28 -16.22 -2.94 -2.01
C CYS A 28 -16.69 -1.65 -1.33
N ALA A 29 -18.00 -1.60 -1.03
CA ALA A 29 -18.46 -0.84 0.10
C ALA A 29 -17.75 -1.46 1.29
N GLY A 30 -16.64 -0.85 1.69
CA GLY A 30 -15.96 -1.25 2.91
C GLY A 30 -16.92 -1.10 4.09
N PRO A 31 -16.61 -1.72 5.24
CA PRO A 31 -17.33 -1.40 6.46
C PRO A 31 -17.38 0.13 6.63
N ASP A 32 -18.46 0.60 7.25
CA ASP A 32 -18.63 2.00 7.65
C ASP A 32 -17.27 2.55 8.12
N PRO A 33 -16.74 3.63 7.51
CA PRO A 33 -15.46 4.22 7.90
C PRO A 33 -15.40 4.56 9.40
N SER A 34 -16.55 4.56 10.09
CA SER A 34 -16.62 4.76 11.53
C SER A 34 -15.84 3.69 12.33
N GLY A 35 -14.66 4.07 12.79
CA GLY A 35 -13.89 3.34 13.82
C GLY A 35 -12.70 2.52 13.34
N LEU A 36 -12.20 2.73 12.11
CA LEU A 36 -10.94 2.10 11.68
C LEU A 36 -9.75 2.59 12.53
N PRO A 37 -8.88 1.69 13.05
CA PRO A 37 -7.75 2.07 13.89
C PRO A 37 -6.81 3.10 13.25
N GLU A 38 -6.66 3.10 11.93
CA GLU A 38 -5.82 4.06 11.20
C GLU A 38 -6.52 5.39 10.84
N ASP A 39 -7.81 5.57 11.10
CA ASP A 39 -8.54 6.80 10.77
C ASP A 39 -8.41 7.87 11.89
N PRO A 40 -7.60 8.94 11.73
CA PRO A 40 -7.47 9.98 12.74
C PRO A 40 -8.77 10.77 12.99
N GLY A 41 -9.72 10.77 12.04
CA GLY A 41 -10.97 11.50 12.15
C GLY A 41 -12.08 10.74 12.89
N ALA A 42 -11.92 9.42 13.08
CA ALA A 42 -12.91 8.61 13.78
C ALA A 42 -12.74 8.69 15.32
N ASP A 43 -13.84 8.43 16.03
CA ASP A 43 -13.88 8.43 17.49
C ASP A 43 -12.79 7.51 18.10
N PRO A 44 -11.90 8.02 18.96
CA PRO A 44 -10.81 7.23 19.52
C PRO A 44 -11.26 5.98 20.26
N ALA A 45 -12.41 6.01 20.96
CA ALA A 45 -12.91 4.85 21.70
C ALA A 45 -13.32 3.73 20.74
N ARG A 46 -14.07 4.03 19.67
CA ARG A 46 -14.41 3.06 18.61
C ARG A 46 -13.18 2.48 17.92
N ARG A 47 -12.15 3.30 17.70
CA ARG A 47 -10.89 2.85 17.08
C ARG A 47 -10.14 1.86 17.97
N LEU A 48 -10.08 2.13 19.28
CA LEU A 48 -9.52 1.21 20.26
C LEU A 48 -10.35 -0.07 20.39
N GLU A 49 -11.68 0.01 20.33
CA GLU A 49 -12.56 -1.15 20.33
C GLU A 49 -12.31 -2.05 19.10
N THR A 50 -12.22 -1.47 17.90
CA THR A 50 -11.89 -2.22 16.69
C THR A 50 -10.51 -2.89 16.79
N LEU A 51 -9.51 -2.17 17.30
CA LEU A 51 -8.17 -2.72 17.51
C LEU A 51 -8.19 -3.88 18.51
N ALA A 52 -8.91 -3.73 19.63
CA ALA A 52 -9.04 -4.79 20.64
C ALA A 52 -9.76 -6.02 20.09
N ARG A 53 -10.79 -5.82 19.24
CA ARG A 53 -11.49 -6.92 18.56
C ARG A 53 -10.53 -7.71 17.66
N TRP A 54 -9.75 -7.04 16.81
CA TRP A 54 -8.75 -7.73 15.97
C TRP A 54 -7.69 -8.49 16.78
N GLN A 55 -7.40 -8.05 18.01
CA GLN A 55 -6.47 -8.76 18.89
C GLN A 55 -7.05 -10.01 19.55
N GLN A 56 -8.36 -10.08 19.68
CA GLN A 56 -9.07 -11.20 20.30
C GLN A 56 -9.53 -12.24 19.28
N GLU A 57 -9.76 -11.81 18.04
CA GLU A 57 -10.10 -12.68 16.91
C GLU A 57 -8.83 -13.32 16.30
N ASP A 58 -8.98 -14.16 15.28
CA ASP A 58 -7.86 -14.65 14.46
C ASP A 58 -7.65 -13.66 13.30
N PRO A 59 -6.75 -12.66 13.45
CA PRO A 59 -6.69 -11.55 12.51
C PRO A 59 -6.14 -12.00 11.16
N SER A 60 -6.64 -11.41 10.08
CA SER A 60 -6.06 -11.63 8.75
C SER A 60 -4.62 -11.10 8.67
N ALA A 61 -3.84 -11.55 7.68
CA ALA A 61 -2.48 -11.02 7.44
C ALA A 61 -2.47 -9.48 7.27
N SER A 62 -3.48 -8.94 6.57
CA SER A 62 -3.71 -7.48 6.43
C SER A 62 -3.95 -6.80 7.78
N GLN A 63 -4.79 -7.39 8.63
CA GLN A 63 -5.05 -6.85 9.97
C GLN A 63 -3.79 -6.90 10.85
N LYS A 64 -3.04 -8.00 10.81
CA LYS A 64 -1.74 -8.13 11.49
C LYS A 64 -0.75 -7.05 11.04
N LEU A 65 -0.63 -6.80 9.73
CA LEU A 65 0.17 -5.70 9.19
C LEU A 65 -0.28 -4.34 9.77
N ARG A 66 -1.57 -4.03 9.71
CA ARG A 66 -2.14 -2.75 10.17
C ARG A 66 -1.90 -2.53 11.66
N MET A 67 -2.12 -3.56 12.49
CA MET A 67 -1.81 -3.51 13.91
C MET A 67 -0.31 -3.35 14.16
N GLY A 68 0.51 -4.10 13.44
CA GLY A 68 1.97 -4.02 13.52
C GLY A 68 2.51 -2.62 13.20
N ALA A 69 1.98 -1.98 12.15
CA ALA A 69 2.33 -0.62 11.77
C ALA A 69 1.96 0.41 12.84
N LEU A 70 0.77 0.29 13.45
CA LEU A 70 0.32 1.15 14.55
C LEU A 70 1.25 1.02 15.77
N TYR A 71 1.62 -0.19 16.17
CA TYR A 71 2.54 -0.42 17.29
C TYR A 71 3.99 -0.02 16.96
N ARG A 72 4.43 -0.18 15.72
CA ARG A 72 5.78 0.21 15.28
C ARG A 72 5.96 1.73 15.32
N LEU A 73 4.98 2.46 14.81
CA LEU A 73 5.04 3.92 14.70
C LEU A 73 4.51 4.64 15.94
N GLY A 74 3.64 4.00 16.72
CA GLY A 74 3.07 4.53 17.95
C GLY A 74 2.45 5.92 17.76
N ARG A 75 2.80 6.86 18.63
CA ARG A 75 2.36 8.27 18.55
C ARG A 75 2.91 9.04 17.35
N SER A 76 3.91 8.51 16.65
CA SER A 76 4.42 9.09 15.41
C SER A 76 3.57 8.67 14.19
N HIS A 77 2.69 7.68 14.33
CA HIS A 77 1.72 7.35 13.29
C HIS A 77 0.72 8.52 13.13
N PRO A 78 0.28 8.89 11.90
CA PRO A 78 -0.71 9.96 11.72
C PRO A 78 -2.02 9.77 12.48
N ALA A 79 -2.36 8.50 12.76
CA ALA A 79 -3.54 8.14 13.55
C ALA A 79 -3.31 8.21 15.08
N ALA A 80 -2.05 8.19 15.53
CA ALA A 80 -1.57 8.36 16.91
C ALA A 80 -2.37 7.60 17.99
N LEU A 81 -2.85 6.38 17.69
CA LEU A 81 -3.82 5.66 18.52
C LEU A 81 -3.19 5.04 19.78
N VAL A 82 -2.02 4.43 19.63
CA VAL A 82 -1.33 3.65 20.66
C VAL A 82 0.08 4.17 20.88
N ASP A 83 0.67 3.84 22.02
CA ASP A 83 2.10 4.02 22.24
C ASP A 83 2.90 2.97 21.46
N ALA A 84 4.18 3.26 21.20
CA ALA A 84 5.02 2.33 20.47
C ALA A 84 5.29 1.08 21.31
N ASP A 85 5.01 -0.10 20.75
CA ASP A 85 5.35 -1.40 21.33
C ASP A 85 6.06 -2.24 20.26
N LEU A 86 7.39 -2.20 20.30
CA LEU A 86 8.24 -2.75 19.27
C LEU A 86 8.24 -4.28 19.29
N GLN A 87 8.05 -4.88 20.46
CA GLN A 87 7.96 -6.33 20.58
C GLN A 87 6.65 -6.81 19.97
N LYS A 88 5.54 -6.15 20.31
CA LYS A 88 4.23 -6.47 19.70
C LYS A 88 4.24 -6.23 18.20
N ALA A 89 4.87 -5.14 17.74
CA ALA A 89 5.03 -4.85 16.33
C ALA A 89 5.82 -5.95 15.60
N ARG A 90 6.94 -6.40 16.17
CA ARG A 90 7.76 -7.49 15.63
C ARG A 90 6.94 -8.77 15.46
N GLU A 91 6.22 -9.18 16.49
CA GLU A 91 5.38 -10.39 16.46
C GLU A 91 4.31 -10.31 15.36
N LEU A 92 3.57 -9.21 15.31
CA LEU A 92 2.50 -9.01 14.33
C LEU A 92 3.01 -8.92 12.90
N LEU A 93 4.09 -8.16 12.67
CA LEU A 93 4.65 -7.98 11.32
C LEU A 93 5.34 -9.25 10.83
N ALA A 94 6.05 -9.97 11.68
CA ALA A 94 6.62 -11.27 11.32
C ALA A 94 5.52 -12.26 10.95
N ASP A 95 4.47 -12.38 11.77
CA ASP A 95 3.39 -13.32 11.50
C ASP A 95 2.61 -12.96 10.22
N ALA A 96 2.33 -11.67 9.99
CA ALA A 96 1.76 -11.18 8.73
C ALA A 96 2.64 -11.53 7.52
N ALA A 97 3.96 -11.32 7.64
CA ALA A 97 4.92 -11.63 6.59
C ALA A 97 4.98 -13.14 6.29
N LEU A 98 4.91 -13.98 7.33
CA LEU A 98 4.85 -15.43 7.19
C LEU A 98 3.53 -15.91 6.57
N ASP A 99 2.46 -15.13 6.70
CA ASP A 99 1.17 -15.34 6.04
C ASP A 99 1.10 -14.70 4.64
N GLY A 100 2.23 -14.31 4.05
CA GLY A 100 2.30 -13.80 2.68
C GLY A 100 1.96 -12.31 2.52
N GLU A 101 1.97 -11.50 3.59
CA GLU A 101 1.82 -10.05 3.44
C GLU A 101 3.18 -9.40 3.09
N LEU A 102 3.34 -9.09 1.80
CA LEU A 102 4.61 -8.59 1.26
C LEU A 102 5.04 -7.25 1.86
N THR A 103 4.09 -6.39 2.24
CA THR A 103 4.38 -5.11 2.92
C THR A 103 4.92 -5.34 4.32
N ALA A 104 4.46 -6.39 5.00
CA ALA A 104 4.93 -6.75 6.33
C ALA A 104 6.39 -7.21 6.31
N MET A 105 6.85 -7.89 5.25
CA MET A 105 8.28 -8.22 5.09
C MET A 105 9.16 -6.96 5.06
N ALA A 106 8.76 -5.96 4.27
CA ALA A 106 9.48 -4.68 4.21
C ALA A 106 9.41 -3.93 5.56
N SER A 107 8.26 -3.96 6.24
CA SER A 107 8.09 -3.31 7.54
C SER A 107 8.92 -3.99 8.63
N SER A 108 8.98 -5.32 8.66
CA SER A 108 9.86 -6.10 9.53
C SER A 108 11.32 -5.76 9.29
N ALA A 109 11.76 -5.66 8.03
CA ALA A 109 13.14 -5.26 7.73
C ALA A 109 13.48 -3.87 8.31
N GLU A 110 12.61 -2.88 8.09
CA GLU A 110 12.81 -1.52 8.61
C GLU A 110 12.75 -1.47 10.14
N LEU A 111 11.86 -2.25 10.77
CA LEU A 111 11.78 -2.38 12.21
C LEU A 111 13.12 -2.90 12.77
N GLU A 112 13.63 -4.02 12.26
CA GLU A 112 14.85 -4.63 12.80
C GLU A 112 16.09 -3.76 12.57
N LEU A 113 16.20 -3.13 11.39
CA LEU A 113 17.27 -2.18 11.10
C LEU A 113 17.23 -0.96 12.03
N ALA A 114 16.05 -0.41 12.31
CA ALA A 114 15.90 0.72 13.22
C ALA A 114 16.29 0.37 14.68
N HIS A 115 16.21 -0.89 15.07
CA HIS A 115 16.51 -1.36 16.42
C HIS A 115 17.87 -2.06 16.56
N GLY A 116 18.70 -2.01 15.51
CA GLY A 116 20.07 -2.50 15.56
C GLY A 116 20.23 -4.01 15.33
N ASP A 117 19.17 -4.75 15.02
CA ASP A 117 19.27 -6.14 14.57
C ASP A 117 19.47 -6.19 13.05
N ALA A 118 20.69 -5.84 12.63
CA ALA A 118 21.05 -5.74 11.22
C ALA A 118 20.91 -7.07 10.46
N MET A 119 21.17 -8.21 11.13
CA MET A 119 21.07 -9.52 10.48
C MET A 119 19.61 -9.89 10.24
N SER A 120 18.73 -9.74 11.23
CA SER A 120 17.30 -9.98 11.05
C SER A 120 16.71 -9.02 10.00
N GLY A 121 17.09 -7.74 10.06
CA GLY A 121 16.70 -6.74 9.07
C GLY A 121 17.13 -7.10 7.64
N MET A 122 18.36 -7.61 7.47
CA MET A 122 18.84 -8.10 6.18
C MET A 122 18.04 -9.32 5.68
N VAL A 123 17.75 -10.29 6.56
CA VAL A 123 16.98 -11.48 6.19
C VAL A 123 15.60 -11.09 5.67
N TRP A 124 14.88 -10.22 6.37
CA TRP A 124 13.58 -9.72 5.92
C TRP A 124 13.67 -8.91 4.63
N ALA A 125 14.71 -8.10 4.46
CA ALA A 125 14.93 -7.33 3.23
C ALA A 125 15.14 -8.25 2.02
N GLN A 126 15.88 -9.34 2.18
CA GLN A 126 16.13 -10.34 1.14
C GLN A 126 14.86 -11.14 0.81
N LEU A 127 14.08 -11.53 1.82
CA LEU A 127 12.78 -12.19 1.61
C LEU A 127 11.81 -11.29 0.86
N TYR A 128 11.72 -10.01 1.26
CA TYR A 128 10.93 -9.01 0.55
C TYR A 128 11.36 -8.90 -0.92
N ALA A 129 12.67 -8.76 -1.20
CA ALA A 129 13.18 -8.68 -2.56
C ALA A 129 12.92 -9.96 -3.38
N HIS A 130 13.08 -11.14 -2.76
CA HIS A 130 12.81 -12.43 -3.39
C HIS A 130 11.36 -12.57 -3.83
N TYR A 131 10.40 -12.34 -2.93
CA TYR A 131 8.99 -12.49 -3.24
C TYR A 131 8.46 -11.35 -4.12
N MET A 132 8.97 -10.12 -3.99
CA MET A 132 8.70 -9.05 -4.95
C MET A 132 9.13 -9.44 -6.37
N GLN A 133 10.31 -10.05 -6.53
CA GLN A 133 10.78 -10.49 -7.85
C GLN A 133 9.88 -11.57 -8.47
N ILE A 134 9.34 -12.48 -7.67
CA ILE A 134 8.43 -13.53 -8.14
C ILE A 134 7.07 -12.94 -8.54
N ARG A 135 6.55 -12.04 -7.72
CA ARG A 135 5.19 -11.49 -7.86
C ARG A 135 5.11 -10.38 -8.90
N GLU A 136 6.13 -9.54 -8.96
CA GLU A 136 6.14 -8.29 -9.70
C GLU A 136 7.46 -8.12 -10.49
N PRO A 137 7.78 -9.05 -11.41
CA PRO A 137 9.10 -9.13 -12.05
C PRO A 137 9.47 -7.89 -12.88
N SER A 138 8.47 -7.13 -13.33
CA SER A 138 8.61 -5.94 -14.18
C SER A 138 8.83 -4.63 -13.41
N GLN A 139 8.76 -4.64 -12.07
CA GLN A 139 8.85 -3.42 -11.28
C GLN A 139 10.30 -3.04 -10.91
N HIS A 140 10.55 -1.72 -10.82
CA HIS A 140 11.86 -1.16 -10.49
C HIS A 140 12.19 -1.45 -9.01
N ARG A 141 13.43 -1.90 -8.77
CA ARG A 141 13.85 -2.50 -7.49
C ARG A 141 14.55 -1.51 -6.57
N THR A 142 14.35 -0.20 -6.75
CA THR A 142 15.20 0.81 -6.10
C THR A 142 15.00 0.84 -4.59
N TYR A 143 13.75 0.75 -4.10
CA TYR A 143 13.49 0.69 -2.66
C TYR A 143 14.07 -0.58 -2.03
N GLN A 144 13.87 -1.74 -2.68
CA GLN A 144 14.45 -3.02 -2.25
C GLN A 144 15.98 -2.96 -2.21
N ALA A 145 16.60 -2.43 -3.26
CA ALA A 145 18.05 -2.26 -3.36
C ALA A 145 18.58 -1.31 -2.29
N ASP A 146 17.89 -0.20 -2.01
CA ASP A 146 18.26 0.71 -0.92
C ASP A 146 18.14 0.04 0.46
N LEU A 147 17.06 -0.72 0.68
CA LEU A 147 16.84 -1.46 1.92
C LEU A 147 17.94 -2.51 2.16
N ILE A 148 18.26 -3.33 1.15
CA ILE A 148 19.37 -4.31 1.20
C ILE A 148 20.70 -3.59 1.42
N ARG A 149 20.97 -2.50 0.70
CA ARG A 149 22.20 -1.71 0.86
C ARG A 149 22.35 -1.18 2.29
N ARG A 150 21.28 -0.66 2.89
CA ARG A 150 21.27 -0.21 4.29
C ARG A 150 21.46 -1.36 5.26
N GLY A 151 20.86 -2.51 4.99
CA GLY A 151 21.09 -3.73 5.77
C GLY A 151 22.56 -4.12 5.79
N PHE A 152 23.22 -4.17 4.62
CA PHE A 152 24.64 -4.54 4.53
C PHE A 152 25.51 -3.53 5.26
N ALA A 153 25.22 -2.24 5.12
CA ALA A 153 25.94 -1.18 5.80
C ALA A 153 25.78 -1.22 7.33
N ALA A 154 24.72 -1.85 7.85
CA ALA A 154 24.45 -1.97 9.27
C ALA A 154 25.05 -3.25 9.90
N LEU A 155 25.50 -4.22 9.09
CA LEU A 155 26.09 -5.46 9.60
C LEU A 155 27.43 -5.19 10.31
N PRO A 156 27.70 -5.83 11.46
CA PRO A 156 29.00 -5.75 12.11
C PRO A 156 30.09 -6.34 11.21
N PRO A 157 31.33 -5.82 11.25
CA PRO A 157 32.45 -6.36 10.49
C PRO A 157 32.64 -7.88 10.69
N GLY A 158 32.90 -8.60 9.60
CA GLY A 158 32.98 -10.06 9.58
C GLY A 158 31.64 -10.79 9.59
N GLN A 159 30.50 -10.10 9.60
CA GLN A 159 29.17 -10.71 9.48
C GLN A 159 28.50 -10.45 8.11
N GLU A 160 29.08 -9.57 7.31
CA GLU A 160 28.68 -9.22 5.95
C GLU A 160 28.97 -10.30 4.89
N THR A 161 29.35 -11.51 5.31
CA THR A 161 29.61 -12.59 4.36
C THR A 161 28.31 -13.02 3.69
N GLU A 162 28.35 -13.10 2.35
CA GLU A 162 27.23 -13.56 1.53
C GLU A 162 26.72 -14.94 2.01
N GLU A 163 27.63 -15.84 2.37
CA GLU A 163 27.31 -17.17 2.90
C GLU A 163 26.45 -17.12 4.17
N ARG A 164 26.77 -16.22 5.11
CA ARG A 164 26.04 -16.11 6.37
C ARG A 164 24.64 -15.55 6.14
N VAL A 165 24.53 -14.48 5.35
CA VAL A 165 23.23 -13.90 5.00
C VAL A 165 22.38 -14.93 4.24
N ALA A 166 22.93 -15.53 3.19
CA ALA A 166 22.23 -16.52 2.38
C ALA A 166 21.82 -17.76 3.20
N GLY A 167 22.67 -18.21 4.14
CA GLY A 167 22.34 -19.30 5.06
C GLY A 167 21.14 -19.00 5.95
N ASN A 168 21.06 -17.79 6.50
CA ASN A 168 19.91 -17.37 7.32
C ASN A 168 18.63 -17.22 6.49
N VAL A 169 18.72 -16.63 5.30
CA VAL A 169 17.56 -16.52 4.38
C VAL A 169 17.05 -17.90 4.00
N ARG A 170 17.95 -18.82 3.64
CA ARG A 170 17.60 -20.21 3.31
C ARG A 170 16.94 -20.91 4.48
N ALA A 171 17.45 -20.75 5.70
CA ALA A 171 16.83 -21.35 6.88
C ALA A 171 15.38 -20.86 7.11
N VAL A 172 15.09 -19.58 6.84
CA VAL A 172 13.71 -19.05 6.90
C VAL A 172 12.85 -19.63 5.79
N LEU A 173 13.35 -19.67 4.55
CA LEU A 173 12.62 -20.23 3.40
C LEU A 173 12.34 -21.73 3.58
N ASP A 174 13.31 -22.52 4.04
CA ASP A 174 13.14 -23.96 4.27
C ASP A 174 12.08 -24.21 5.34
N ARG A 175 12.02 -23.37 6.38
CA ARG A 175 11.09 -23.54 7.49
C ARG A 175 9.70 -22.98 7.20
N PHE A 176 9.61 -21.84 6.51
CA PHE A 176 8.36 -21.06 6.39
C PHE A 176 7.95 -20.75 4.96
N GLY A 177 8.77 -21.04 3.95
CA GLY A 177 8.47 -20.82 2.53
C GLY A 177 7.11 -21.38 2.12
N PRO A 178 6.76 -22.63 2.46
CA PRO A 178 5.44 -23.19 2.14
C PRO A 178 4.27 -22.40 2.75
N ARG A 179 4.41 -21.86 3.97
CA ARG A 179 3.38 -21.03 4.61
C ARG A 179 3.22 -19.69 3.90
N ILE A 180 4.35 -19.05 3.57
CA ILE A 180 4.38 -17.77 2.85
C ILE A 180 3.72 -17.92 1.47
N GLU A 181 4.09 -18.98 0.74
CA GLU A 181 3.53 -19.28 -0.59
C GLU A 181 2.04 -19.60 -0.53
N ALA A 182 1.59 -20.35 0.49
CA ALA A 182 0.17 -20.59 0.74
C ALA A 182 -0.58 -19.29 1.02
N GLY A 183 0.01 -18.37 1.79
CA GLY A 183 -0.52 -17.03 2.03
C GLY A 183 -0.70 -16.23 0.73
N PHE A 184 0.31 -16.23 -0.13
CA PHE A 184 0.20 -15.59 -1.45
C PHE A 184 -0.86 -16.25 -2.35
N ALA A 185 -1.02 -17.56 -2.28
CA ALA A 185 -2.00 -18.31 -3.06
C ALA A 185 -3.44 -18.06 -2.57
N ALA A 186 -3.64 -17.84 -1.27
CA ALA A 186 -4.93 -17.47 -0.69
C ALA A 186 -5.43 -16.09 -1.16
N GLY A 187 -4.53 -15.25 -1.67
CA GLY A 187 -4.82 -13.87 -2.08
C GLY A 187 -4.81 -12.91 -0.90
N PRO A 188 -5.00 -11.60 -1.14
CA PRO A 188 -5.13 -10.62 -0.07
C PRO A 188 -6.33 -11.04 0.78
N GLY A 189 -6.08 -11.45 2.03
CA GLY A 189 -7.11 -11.97 2.91
C GLY A 189 -8.33 -11.06 2.91
N ASP A 190 -9.51 -11.65 2.78
CA ASP A 190 -10.79 -10.96 2.66
C ASP A 190 -11.06 -10.08 3.91
N ASP A 191 -10.47 -8.89 3.97
CA ASP A 191 -11.03 -7.74 4.71
C ASP A 191 -12.35 -7.29 4.03
N ALA A 192 -12.75 -7.94 2.93
CA ALA A 192 -14.08 -7.91 2.36
C ALA A 192 -15.08 -8.58 3.32
N THR A 193 -15.45 -7.84 4.37
CA THR A 193 -16.61 -8.12 5.21
C THR A 193 -17.81 -8.50 4.33
N ALA A 194 -18.24 -9.77 4.37
CA ALA A 194 -19.53 -10.32 3.95
C ALA A 194 -20.35 -9.51 2.91
N GLY A 195 -19.70 -9.08 1.82
CA GLY A 195 -20.28 -8.23 0.78
C GLY A 195 -20.30 -8.95 -0.56
N PRO A 196 -21.06 -8.45 -1.55
CA PRO A 196 -21.05 -9.00 -2.90
C PRO A 196 -19.61 -9.02 -3.46
N PRO A 197 -19.27 -10.00 -4.34
CA PRO A 197 -17.93 -10.17 -4.86
C PRO A 197 -17.44 -8.88 -5.54
N CYS A 198 -16.39 -8.29 -4.97
CA CYS A 198 -15.80 -7.06 -5.49
C CYS A 198 -14.73 -7.35 -6.53
N ARG A 199 -14.45 -6.37 -7.39
CA ARG A 199 -13.29 -6.43 -8.28
C ARG A 199 -11.98 -6.21 -7.50
N PRO A 200 -10.97 -7.08 -7.68
CA PRO A 200 -9.64 -6.89 -7.10
C PRO A 200 -8.93 -5.65 -7.66
N LEU A 201 -8.00 -5.09 -6.88
CA LEU A 201 -7.28 -3.83 -7.11
C LEU A 201 -6.74 -3.61 -8.53
N HIS A 202 -6.27 -4.68 -9.17
CA HIS A 202 -5.77 -4.67 -10.54
C HIS A 202 -6.84 -4.35 -11.61
N GLN A 203 -8.11 -4.30 -11.22
CA GLN A 203 -9.23 -3.85 -12.06
C GLN A 203 -9.72 -2.45 -11.63
N VAL A 204 -9.06 -1.87 -10.62
CA VAL A 204 -9.33 -0.58 -9.97
C VAL A 204 -8.11 0.31 -10.13
N TYR A 205 -7.47 0.26 -11.30
CA TYR A 205 -6.40 1.22 -11.56
C TYR A 205 -6.99 2.62 -11.65
N PRO A 206 -6.29 3.62 -11.09
CA PRO A 206 -6.53 4.99 -11.45
C PRO A 206 -6.57 5.13 -12.97
N THR A 207 -7.56 5.84 -13.50
CA THR A 207 -7.77 6.04 -14.94
C THR A 207 -6.53 6.60 -15.63
N GLU A 208 -5.73 7.35 -14.87
CA GLU A 208 -4.49 8.02 -15.28
C GLU A 208 -3.31 7.06 -15.44
N LEU A 209 -3.39 5.82 -14.93
CA LEU A 209 -2.29 4.85 -14.93
C LEU A 209 -2.27 3.87 -16.10
N ARG A 210 -3.25 3.96 -17.02
CA ARG A 210 -3.32 3.09 -18.21
C ARG A 210 -2.08 3.30 -19.10
N GLY A 211 -1.05 2.49 -18.91
CA GLY A 211 0.09 2.34 -19.81
C GLY A 211 1.48 2.51 -19.20
N SER A 212 1.64 3.07 -18.00
CA SER A 212 2.97 3.27 -17.41
C SER A 212 3.16 2.80 -15.96
N GLY A 213 2.07 2.56 -15.21
CA GLY A 213 2.14 2.27 -13.76
C GLY A 213 2.74 3.43 -12.92
N ARG A 214 3.03 4.58 -13.55
CA ARG A 214 3.62 5.75 -12.91
C ARG A 214 2.56 6.82 -12.73
N VAL A 215 2.38 7.25 -11.48
CA VAL A 215 1.55 8.41 -11.19
C VAL A 215 2.40 9.62 -11.52
N PRO A 216 2.04 10.47 -12.49
CA PRO A 216 2.78 11.71 -12.71
C PRO A 216 2.79 12.49 -11.40
N LEU A 217 3.99 12.87 -10.94
CA LEU A 217 4.20 13.74 -9.79
C LEU A 217 3.59 15.11 -10.09
N SER A 218 2.27 15.22 -9.98
CA SER A 218 1.58 16.49 -10.08
C SER A 218 1.79 17.17 -8.72
N GLY A 219 2.63 18.20 -8.70
CA GLY A 219 3.33 18.72 -7.50
C GLY A 219 4.86 18.78 -7.66
N GLY A 220 5.37 18.07 -8.69
CA GLY A 220 6.78 18.02 -9.05
C GLY A 220 7.63 17.23 -8.05
N ARG A 221 8.90 17.01 -8.41
CA ARG A 221 9.97 16.57 -7.48
C ARG A 221 10.01 17.43 -6.20
N ASN A 222 9.45 18.63 -6.24
CA ASN A 222 9.42 19.58 -5.15
C ASN A 222 8.54 19.14 -3.97
N THR A 223 7.40 18.46 -4.15
CA THR A 223 6.60 18.02 -2.99
C THR A 223 7.32 16.94 -2.19
N VAL A 224 7.90 15.94 -2.85
CA VAL A 224 8.65 14.88 -2.15
C VAL A 224 9.94 15.42 -1.54
N ARG A 225 10.64 16.35 -2.23
CA ARG A 225 11.80 17.05 -1.66
C ARG A 225 11.45 18.01 -0.51
N ARG A 226 10.25 18.60 -0.49
CA ARG A 226 9.77 19.45 0.62
C ARG A 226 9.59 18.68 1.92
N HIS A 227 9.33 17.38 1.83
CA HIS A 227 9.26 16.49 2.99
C HIS A 227 10.59 15.77 3.25
N ASP A 228 11.70 16.29 2.70
CA ASP A 228 13.05 15.80 2.94
C ASP A 228 13.22 14.29 2.71
N LEU A 229 12.43 13.72 1.80
CA LEU A 229 12.59 12.33 1.42
C LEU A 229 13.79 12.20 0.46
N HIS A 230 14.97 12.15 1.06
CA HIS A 230 16.27 12.09 0.37
C HIS A 230 16.65 10.67 -0.09
N ARG A 231 15.84 9.67 0.26
CA ARG A 231 16.05 8.26 -0.07
C ARG A 231 14.74 7.62 -0.54
N PRO A 232 14.80 6.46 -1.22
CA PRO A 232 13.60 5.69 -1.54
C PRO A 232 12.77 5.39 -0.29
N GLY A 233 11.45 5.30 -0.46
CA GLY A 233 10.52 5.01 0.62
C GLY A 233 9.22 4.43 0.09
N MET A 234 8.41 3.87 0.98
CA MET A 234 7.09 3.34 0.62
C MET A 234 6.05 3.75 1.65
N ALA A 235 4.80 3.81 1.24
CA ALA A 235 3.68 3.94 2.15
C ALA A 235 2.49 3.14 1.64
N LEU A 236 1.77 2.49 2.55
CA LEU A 236 0.49 1.86 2.26
C LEU A 236 -0.62 2.82 2.69
N PHE A 237 -1.52 3.14 1.76
CA PHE A 237 -2.67 3.98 2.05
C PHE A 237 -3.96 3.19 1.97
N ARG A 238 -4.91 3.48 2.86
CA ARG A 238 -6.31 3.16 2.64
C ARG A 238 -7.00 4.38 2.04
N LEU A 239 -7.53 4.22 0.84
CA LEU A 239 -8.23 5.29 0.12
C LEU A 239 -9.72 5.07 0.20
N HIS A 240 -10.43 6.15 0.47
CA HIS A 240 -11.86 6.25 0.27
C HIS A 240 -12.09 7.03 -1.03
N ILE A 241 -12.89 6.45 -1.92
CA ILE A 241 -13.12 6.94 -3.28
C ILE A 241 -14.61 7.26 -3.42
N ALA A 242 -14.91 8.53 -3.66
CA ALA A 242 -16.26 9.02 -3.89
C ALA A 242 -16.88 8.42 -5.17
N PRO A 243 -18.22 8.50 -5.34
CA PRO A 243 -18.89 8.10 -6.57
C PRO A 243 -18.35 8.79 -7.83
N SER A 244 -17.89 10.04 -7.69
CA SER A 244 -17.23 10.81 -8.76
C SER A 244 -15.90 10.20 -9.23
N GLY A 245 -15.34 9.23 -8.50
CA GLY A 245 -14.02 8.67 -8.77
C GLY A 245 -12.87 9.44 -8.10
N GLU A 246 -13.16 10.52 -7.39
CA GLU A 246 -12.14 11.26 -6.63
C GLU A 246 -11.83 10.59 -5.29
N VAL A 247 -10.58 10.71 -4.84
CA VAL A 247 -10.18 10.29 -3.48
C VAL A 247 -10.74 11.30 -2.48
N SER A 248 -11.72 10.88 -1.68
CA SER A 248 -12.31 11.70 -0.62
C SER A 248 -11.48 11.68 0.67
N GLN A 249 -10.77 10.58 0.94
CA GLN A 249 -9.91 10.44 2.11
C GLN A 249 -8.75 9.47 1.82
N ALA A 250 -7.58 9.78 2.37
CA ALA A 250 -6.36 8.99 2.22
C ALA A 250 -5.73 8.77 3.60
N LEU A 251 -5.96 7.58 4.16
CA LEU A 251 -5.47 7.16 5.46
C LEU A 251 -4.11 6.47 5.31
N VAL A 252 -3.12 6.86 6.10
CA VAL A 252 -1.84 6.15 6.14
C VAL A 252 -2.03 4.89 6.97
N VAL A 253 -1.74 3.73 6.38
CA VAL A 253 -1.72 2.43 7.06
C VAL A 253 -0.31 2.07 7.48
N GLU A 254 0.65 2.26 6.58
CA GLU A 254 2.07 1.99 6.82
C GLU A 254 2.93 3.03 6.11
N SER A 255 4.10 3.32 6.67
CA SER A 255 5.05 4.31 6.16
C SER A 255 6.50 3.89 6.47
N LEU A 256 7.27 3.58 5.44
CA LEU A 256 8.64 3.10 5.51
C LEU A 256 9.62 4.06 4.81
N PRO A 257 10.78 4.35 5.41
CA PRO A 257 11.31 3.80 6.67
C PRO A 257 10.69 4.41 7.93
N GLY A 258 9.89 5.46 7.82
CA GLY A 258 9.24 6.13 8.95
C GLY A 258 8.13 7.08 8.50
N PRO A 259 7.49 7.83 9.41
CA PRO A 259 6.29 8.63 9.15
C PRO A 259 6.42 9.63 8.00
N ALA A 260 7.60 10.23 7.84
CA ALA A 260 7.88 11.23 6.80
C ALA A 260 7.62 10.71 5.37
N ALA A 261 7.79 9.40 5.11
CA ALA A 261 7.54 8.83 3.79
C ALA A 261 6.04 8.89 3.42
N GLY A 262 5.15 8.54 4.35
CA GLY A 262 3.70 8.57 4.18
C GLY A 262 3.17 9.99 4.07
N GLU A 263 3.74 10.93 4.82
CA GLU A 263 3.45 12.35 4.66
C GLU A 263 3.85 12.86 3.28
N ALA A 264 5.08 12.54 2.84
CA ALA A 264 5.59 12.94 1.52
C ALA A 264 4.75 12.38 0.37
N LEU A 265 4.24 11.16 0.51
CA LEU A 265 3.50 10.45 -0.53
C LEU A 265 2.00 10.76 -0.54
N ARG A 266 1.44 11.30 0.56
CA ARG A 266 -0.01 11.56 0.68
C ARG A 266 -0.55 12.49 -0.41
N ALA A 267 0.18 13.54 -0.76
CA ALA A 267 -0.27 14.48 -1.79
C ALA A 267 -0.37 13.82 -3.18
N SER A 268 0.44 12.80 -3.45
CA SER A 268 0.39 12.04 -4.70
C SER A 268 -0.84 11.15 -4.74
N VAL A 269 -1.17 10.49 -3.63
CA VAL A 269 -2.32 9.56 -3.58
C VAL A 269 -3.67 10.28 -3.62
N GLN A 270 -3.78 11.46 -3.01
CA GLN A 270 -5.01 12.27 -3.05
C GLN A 270 -5.39 12.77 -4.46
N ARG A 271 -4.44 12.75 -5.40
CA ARG A 271 -4.66 13.18 -6.79
C ARG A 271 -5.11 12.06 -7.69
N LEU A 272 -5.01 10.80 -7.26
CA LEU A 272 -5.47 9.68 -8.05
C LEU A 272 -6.94 9.88 -8.44
N ARG A 273 -7.26 9.54 -9.69
CA ARG A 273 -8.63 9.50 -10.20
C ARG A 273 -9.00 8.08 -10.58
N PHE A 274 -10.15 7.63 -10.13
CA PHE A 274 -10.72 6.32 -10.40
C PHE A 274 -11.95 6.45 -11.31
N ASN A 275 -12.43 5.34 -11.87
CA ASN A 275 -13.66 5.36 -12.65
C ASN A 275 -14.83 5.87 -11.79
N ALA A 276 -15.56 6.85 -12.32
CA ALA A 276 -16.83 7.29 -11.74
C ALA A 276 -17.87 6.16 -11.81
N VAL A 277 -18.80 6.18 -10.86
CA VAL A 277 -19.94 5.25 -10.78
C VAL A 277 -21.23 6.07 -10.64
N ALA A 278 -22.38 5.40 -10.69
CA ALA A 278 -23.68 6.07 -10.57
C ALA A 278 -23.77 6.97 -9.33
N ASP A 279 -24.42 8.12 -9.49
CA ASP A 279 -24.69 9.06 -8.39
C ASP A 279 -25.48 8.36 -7.28
N GLY A 280 -25.06 8.59 -6.02
CA GLY A 280 -25.63 7.93 -4.85
C GLY A 280 -25.04 6.55 -4.53
N ALA A 281 -24.10 6.04 -5.33
CA ALA A 281 -23.31 4.87 -4.95
C ALA A 281 -22.56 5.10 -3.61
N PRO A 282 -22.28 4.05 -2.83
CA PRO A 282 -21.49 4.19 -1.62
C PRO A 282 -20.04 4.58 -1.92
N THR A 283 -19.38 5.17 -0.93
CA THR A 283 -17.92 5.39 -0.99
C THR A 283 -17.21 4.05 -1.02
N ARG A 284 -16.21 3.96 -1.88
CA ARG A 284 -15.47 2.73 -2.17
C ARG A 284 -14.13 2.76 -1.46
N THR A 285 -13.67 1.63 -0.93
CA THR A 285 -12.41 1.58 -0.17
C THR A 285 -11.38 0.66 -0.80
N VAL A 286 -10.11 1.07 -0.81
CA VAL A 286 -9.02 0.31 -1.44
C VAL A 286 -7.69 0.54 -0.72
N LEU A 287 -6.82 -0.48 -0.67
CA LEU A 287 -5.47 -0.39 -0.10
C LEU A 287 -4.43 -0.18 -1.20
N VAL A 288 -3.79 0.99 -1.26
CA VAL A 288 -2.87 1.36 -2.34
C VAL A 288 -1.44 1.50 -1.79
N PRO A 289 -0.55 0.56 -2.10
CA PRO A 289 0.88 0.71 -1.82
C PRO A 289 1.51 1.71 -2.82
N LEU A 290 2.12 2.77 -2.31
CA LEU A 290 2.89 3.73 -3.08
C LEU A 290 4.38 3.56 -2.77
N VAL A 291 5.20 3.56 -3.81
CA VAL A 291 6.66 3.55 -3.70
C VAL A 291 7.21 4.84 -4.30
N TYR A 292 8.09 5.52 -3.55
CA TYR A 292 8.94 6.57 -4.08
C TYR A 292 10.31 5.99 -4.40
N ASP A 293 10.65 6.02 -5.70
CA ASP A 293 11.96 5.63 -6.18
C ASP A 293 12.40 6.44 -7.41
N ASP A 294 13.71 6.53 -7.64
CA ASP A 294 14.27 7.18 -8.84
C ASP A 294 13.63 8.57 -9.12
N GLN A 295 13.35 9.31 -8.04
CA GLN A 295 12.70 10.62 -8.07
C GLN A 295 11.29 10.61 -8.71
N SER A 296 10.59 9.48 -8.63
CA SER A 296 9.26 9.19 -9.17
C SER A 296 8.39 8.46 -8.14
N VAL A 297 7.07 8.54 -8.29
CA VAL A 297 6.11 7.83 -7.43
C VAL A 297 5.33 6.83 -8.27
N ARG A 298 5.14 5.63 -7.73
CA ARG A 298 4.48 4.50 -8.40
C ARG A 298 3.49 3.85 -7.46
N ILE A 299 2.48 3.21 -8.05
CA ILE A 299 1.61 2.28 -7.34
C ILE A 299 2.18 0.88 -7.55
N ARG A 300 2.28 0.10 -6.47
CA ARG A 300 2.66 -1.31 -6.53
C ARG A 300 1.41 -2.16 -6.78
N ASP A 301 1.54 -3.21 -7.59
CA ASP A 301 0.41 -4.02 -8.08
C ASP A 301 0.02 -5.17 -7.12
#